data_AF-A0A497H9F9-F1
#
_entry.id   AF-A0A497H9F9-F1
#
_cell.length_a   1.000
_cell.length_b   1.000
_cell.length_c   1.000
_cell.angle_alpha   90.00
_cell.angle_beta   90.00
_cell.angle_gamma   90.00
#
_symmetry.space_group_name_H-M   'P 1'
#
loop_
_entity.id
_entity.type
_entity.pdbx_description
1 polymer ?
#
loop_
_entity_poly.entity_id
_entity_poly.type
_entity_poly.pdbx_seq_one_letter_code
_entity_poly.pdbx_strand_id
1 'polypeptide(L)' 'MLTTITTTTVTTTATLSYITFLGTLAVIALILLLIAKELLGAIENEKAYMLGRYTSIAINPLLFTFIWIVTLKVIEVIMY' A
#
# COMPACT_ATOMS: atom_id res chain seq x y z
N MET A 1 -18.41 -4.20 32.93
CA MET A 1 -18.87 -4.77 31.64
C MET A 1 -19.06 -3.70 30.58
N LEU A 2 -19.82 -2.63 30.82
CA LEU A 2 -19.97 -1.51 29.87
C LEU A 2 -18.64 -0.87 29.46
N THR A 3 -17.76 -0.56 30.43
CA THR A 3 -16.42 0.00 30.17
C THR A 3 -15.58 -0.89 29.27
N THR A 4 -15.59 -2.20 29.47
CA THR A 4 -14.87 -3.16 28.62
C THR A 4 -15.40 -3.16 27.20
N ILE A 5 -16.73 -3.20 27.01
CA ILE A 5 -17.36 -3.15 25.68
C ILE A 5 -17.02 -1.84 24.96
N THR A 6 -17.10 -0.71 25.66
CA THR A 6 -16.76 0.59 25.11
C THR A 6 -15.29 0.68 24.74
N THR A 7 -14.38 0.20 25.59
CA THR A 7 -12.94 0.16 25.28
C THR A 7 -12.66 -0.74 24.09
N THR A 8 -13.20 -1.96 24.04
CA THR A 8 -12.99 -2.87 22.92
C THR A 8 -13.53 -2.29 21.61
N THR A 9 -14.72 -1.68 21.63
CA THR A 9 -15.32 -1.06 20.43
C THR A 9 -14.52 0.14 19.92
N VAL A 10 -14.00 0.98 20.83
CA VAL A 10 -13.15 2.11 20.45
C VAL A 10 -11.82 1.60 19.89
N THR A 11 -11.21 0.58 20.50
CA THR A 11 -9.95 0.02 20.02
C THR A 11 -10.10 -0.65 18.65
N THR A 12 -11.18 -1.41 18.41
CA THR A 12 -11.41 -2.06 17.11
C THR A 12 -11.70 -1.05 16.01
N THR A 13 -12.55 -0.06 16.26
CA THR A 13 -12.87 0.99 15.27
C THR A 13 -11.65 1.87 14.95
N ALA A 14 -10.86 2.23 15.96
CA ALA A 14 -9.61 2.96 15.75
C ALA A 14 -8.62 2.14 14.91
N THR A 15 -8.35 0.89 15.27
CA THR A 15 -7.40 0.02 14.54
C THR A 15 -7.80 -0.21 13.09
N LEU A 16 -9.08 -0.46 12.80
CA LEU A 16 -9.59 -0.59 11.43
C LEU A 16 -9.43 0.70 10.62
N SER A 17 -9.67 1.85 11.24
CA SER A 17 -9.50 3.16 10.59
C SER A 17 -8.05 3.43 10.22
N TYR A 18 -7.12 3.13 11.13
CA TYR A 18 -5.69 3.24 10.85
C TYR A 18 -5.27 2.29 9.71
N ILE A 19 -5.61 1.01 9.79
CA ILE A 19 -5.22 0.03 8.75
C ILE A 19 -5.72 0.46 7.36
N THR A 20 -6.96 0.92 7.27
CA THR A 20 -7.56 1.40 6.02
C THR A 20 -6.80 2.60 5.45
N PHE A 21 -6.44 3.56 6.31
CA PHE A 21 -5.68 4.74 5.90
C PHE A 21 -4.28 4.37 5.39
N LEU A 22 -3.54 3.55 6.14
CA LEU A 22 -2.19 3.12 5.75
C LEU A 22 -2.21 2.29 4.46
N GLY A 23 -3.19 1.41 4.30
CA GLY A 23 -3.39 0.64 3.06
C GLY A 23 -3.65 1.56 1.85
N THR A 24 -4.53 2.55 2.02
CA THR A 24 -4.82 3.53 0.97
C THR A 24 -3.58 4.36 0.59
N LEU A 25 -2.83 4.82 1.59
CA LEU A 25 -1.59 5.58 1.37
C LEU A 25 -0.53 4.75 0.65
N ALA A 26 -0.39 3.47 0.98
CA ALA A 26 0.51 2.55 0.30
C ALA A 26 0.15 2.38 -1.19
N VAL A 27 -1.14 2.25 -1.52
CA VAL A 27 -1.61 2.17 -2.91
C VAL A 27 -1.26 3.45 -3.68
N ILE A 28 -1.55 4.62 -3.10
CA ILE A 28 -1.24 5.92 -3.73
C ILE A 28 0.27 6.04 -3.98
N ALA A 29 1.10 5.71 -2.99
CA ALA A 29 2.54 5.74 -3.13
C ALA A 29 3.03 4.80 -4.23
N LEU A 30 2.47 3.59 -4.31
CA LEU A 30 2.81 2.62 -5.35
C LEU A 30 2.48 3.14 -6.75
N ILE A 31 1.30 3.75 -6.93
CA ILE A 31 0.89 4.32 -8.22
C ILE A 31 1.86 5.45 -8.63
N LEU A 32 2.17 6.37 -7.71
CA LEU A 32 3.10 7.48 -7.99
C LEU A 32 4.50 6.98 -8.34
N LEU A 33 5.02 5.98 -7.63
CA LEU A 33 6.33 5.40 -7.93
C LEU A 33 6.36 4.66 -9.26
N LEU A 34 5.29 3.94 -9.61
CA LEU A 34 5.18 3.30 -10.93
C LEU A 34 5.17 4.34 -12.05
N ILE A 35 4.38 5.41 -11.91
CA ILE A 35 4.37 6.53 -12.88
C ILE A 35 5.77 7.13 -12.99
N ALA A 36 6.43 7.43 -11.87
CA ALA A 36 7.78 7.98 -11.87
C ALA A 36 8.79 7.04 -12.54
N LYS A 37 8.70 5.72 -12.30
CA LYS A 37 9.55 4.71 -12.96
C LYS A 37 9.35 4.72 -14.48
N GLU A 38 8.11 4.73 -14.95
CA GLU A 38 7.82 4.73 -16.40
C GLU A 38 8.32 6.04 -17.06
N LEU A 39 8.14 7.19 -16.39
CA LEU A 39 8.67 8.47 -16.86
C LEU A 39 10.21 8.50 -16.89
N LEU A 40 10.87 7.96 -15.87
CA LEU A 40 12.33 7.86 -15.83
C LEU A 40 12.88 6.89 -16.88
N GLY A 41 12.15 5.82 -17.18
CA GLY A 41 12.49 4.86 -18.23
C GLY A 41 12.39 5.44 -19.64
N ALA A 42 11.54 6.44 -19.84
CA ALA A 42 11.40 7.14 -21.12
C ALA A 42 12.54 8.15 -21.40
N ILE A 43 13.37 8.46 -20.40
CA ILE A 43 14.46 9.43 -20.53
C ILE A 43 15.76 8.68 -20.81
N GLU A 44 16.37 8.90 -21.98
CA GLU A 44 17.69 8.38 -22.36
C GLU A 44 18.83 9.17 -21.66
N ASN A 45 18.87 9.12 -20.32
CA ASN A 45 19.92 9.72 -19.51
C ASN A 45 20.41 8.74 -18.44
N GLU A 46 21.72 8.58 -18.30
CA GLU A 46 22.33 7.64 -17.36
C GLU A 46 21.96 7.92 -15.89
N LYS A 47 21.76 9.20 -15.52
CA LYS A 47 21.26 9.58 -14.18
C LYS A 47 19.80 9.17 -13.98
N ALA A 48 18.97 9.32 -15.01
CA ALA A 48 17.56 8.91 -14.97
C ALA A 48 17.43 7.38 -14.90
N TYR A 49 18.31 6.65 -15.60
CA TYR A 49 18.40 5.20 -15.54
C TYR A 49 18.76 4.69 -14.13
N MET A 50 19.78 5.27 -13.50
CA MET A 50 20.15 4.98 -12.11
C MET A 50 18.98 5.22 -11.15
N LEU A 51 18.29 6.35 -11.30
CA LEU A 51 17.16 6.73 -10.45
C LEU A 51 15.99 5.77 -10.62
N GLY A 52 15.65 5.39 -11.86
CA GLY A 52 14.63 4.38 -12.16
C GLY A 52 14.94 3.03 -11.53
N ARG A 53 16.22 2.63 -11.44
CA ARG A 53 16.64 1.39 -10.77
C ARG A 53 16.41 1.42 -9.26
N TYR A 54 16.69 2.55 -8.60
CA TYR A 54 16.38 2.73 -7.18
C TYR A 54 14.88 2.78 -6.91
N THR A 55 14.12 3.47 -7.77
CA THR A 55 12.65 3.46 -7.71
C THR A 55 12.11 2.04 -7.83
N SER A 56 12.68 1.20 -8.71
CA SER A 56 12.29 -0.21 -8.84
C SER A 56 12.50 -1.02 -7.56
N ILE A 57 13.57 -0.75 -6.80
CA ILE A 57 13.81 -1.41 -5.50
C ILE A 57 12.76 -1.01 -4.47
N ALA A 58 12.36 0.27 -4.46
CA ALA A 58 11.29 0.76 -3.59
C ALA A 58 9.89 0.24 -3.99
N ILE A 59 9.66 0.00 -5.28
CA ILE A 59 8.39 -0.52 -5.80
C ILE A 59 8.14 -1.98 -5.35
N ASN A 60 9.16 -2.83 -5.31
CA ASN A 60 9.01 -4.26 -4.96
C ASN A 60 8.29 -4.53 -3.62
N PRO A 61 8.69 -3.96 -2.47
CA PRO A 61 8.00 -4.18 -1.20
C PRO A 61 6.58 -3.59 -1.19
N LEU A 62 6.36 -2.48 -1.88
CA LEU A 62 5.04 -1.87 -2.05
C LEU A 62 4.11 -2.75 -2.90
N LEU A 63 4.62 -3.36 -3.97
CA LEU A 63 3.87 -4.32 -4.80
C LEU A 63 3.49 -5.56 -4.00
N PHE A 64 4.41 -6.09 -3.20
CA PHE A 64 4.11 -7.22 -2.33
C PHE A 64 2.99 -6.88 -1.34
N THR A 65 3.07 -5.70 -0.71
CA THR A 65 2.03 -5.20 0.20
C THR A 65 0.68 -5.04 -0.51
N PHE A 66 0.67 -4.50 -1.74
CA PHE A 66 -0.53 -4.36 -2.54
C PHE A 66 -1.17 -5.70 -2.88
N ILE A 67 -0.39 -6.67 -3.37
CA ILE A 67 -0.87 -8.02 -3.70
C ILE A 67 -1.45 -8.69 -2.46
N TRP A 68 -0.80 -8.55 -1.31
CA TRP A 68 -1.29 -9.09 -0.04
C TRP A 68 -2.65 -8.50 0.34
N ILE A 69 -2.80 -7.17 0.31
CA ILE A 69 -4.06 -6.48 0.61
C ILE A 69 -5.17 -6.93 -0.36
N VAL A 70 -4.89 -6.98 -1.66
CA VAL A 70 -5.85 -7.42 -2.68
C VAL A 70 -6.25 -8.87 -2.45
N THR A 71 -5.30 -9.75 -2.13
CA THR A 71 -5.57 -11.18 -1.87
C THR A 71 -6.50 -11.34 -0.67
N LEU A 72 -6.22 -10.65 0.43
CA LEU A 72 -7.09 -10.66 1.60
C LEU A 72 -8.49 -10.15 1.26
N LYS A 73 -8.59 -9.08 0.45
CA LYS A 73 -9.89 -8.55 0.04
C LYS A 73 -10.66 -9.51 -0.87
N VAL A 74 -9.98 -10.19 -1.78
CA VAL A 74 -10.59 -11.21 -2.65
C VAL A 74 -11.08 -12.40 -1.84
N ILE A 75 -10.28 -12.89 -0.88
CA ILE A 75 -10.70 -13.97 0.03
C ILE A 75 -11.93 -13.52 0.83
N GLU A 76 -11.92 -12.31 1.38
CA GLU A 76 -13.06 -11.74 2.10
C GLU A 76 -14.31 -11.75 1.23
N VAL A 77 -14.23 -11.30 -0.03
CA VAL A 77 -15.39 -11.26 -0.95
C VAL A 77 -15.86 -12.66 -1.38
N ILE A 78 -14.97 -13.64 -1.49
CA ILE A 78 -15.34 -15.01 -1.88
C ILE A 78 -15.92 -15.80 -0.69
N MET A 79 -15.44 -15.52 0.53
CA MET A 79 -15.83 -16.23 1.76
C MET A 79 -17.08 -15.64 2.43
N TYR A 80 -17.67 -14.59 1.86
CA TYR A 80 -18.85 -13.87 2.35
C TYR A 80 -19.97 -13.93 1.30
#